data_AF-A0A2H3CR53-F1
#
_entry.id   AF-A0A2H3CR53-F1
#
_cell.length_a   1.000
_cell.length_b   1.000
_cell.length_c   1.000
_cell.angle_alpha   90.00
_cell.angle_beta   90.00
_cell.angle_gamma   90.00
#
_symmetry.space_group_name_H-M   'P 1'
#
loop_
_entity.id
_entity.type
_entity.pdbx_description
1 polymer ?
#
loop_
_entity_poly.entity_id
_entity_poly.type
_entity_poly.pdbx_seq_one_letter_code
_entity_poly.pdbx_strand_id
1 'polypeptide(L)'
;MVLNQPDISPTCTYSPSLRLFAEGGVAPSDNKRADMELISKRIGELKNLELELAIRYGMAGFTEIDSVEVFDEAKYRAFSDDARCIQEAELLYELYTLRHQCATGGFEAFSLANPLAVEGKNEG
;
A
#
# COMPACT_ATOMS: atom_id res chain seq x y z
N MET A 1 -59.25 -25.86 -28.80
CA MET A 1 -58.41 -24.66 -28.97
C MET A 1 -56.98 -25.04 -28.63
N VAL A 2 -56.13 -25.22 -29.64
CA VAL A 2 -54.68 -25.34 -29.47
C VAL A 2 -54.11 -24.12 -30.16
N LEU A 3 -53.58 -23.18 -29.37
CA LEU A 3 -52.99 -21.95 -29.88
C LEU A 3 -51.51 -22.18 -30.17
N ASN A 4 -51.08 -21.69 -31.32
CA ASN A 4 -49.74 -21.75 -31.89
C ASN A 4 -48.74 -20.82 -31.18
N GLN A 5 -47.44 -21.16 -31.40
CA GLN A 5 -46.21 -20.35 -31.43
C GLN A 5 -45.36 -20.23 -30.13
N PRO A 6 -44.03 -19.95 -30.22
CA PRO A 6 -43.14 -19.86 -31.39
C PRO A 6 -41.82 -20.66 -31.32
N ASP A 7 -41.21 -20.77 -32.51
CA ASP A 7 -39.81 -21.10 -32.80
C ASP A 7 -38.79 -20.52 -31.82
N ILE A 8 -37.96 -21.41 -31.27
CA ILE A 8 -36.83 -21.07 -30.42
C ILE A 8 -35.68 -20.70 -31.36
N SER A 9 -35.45 -19.39 -31.53
CA SER A 9 -34.31 -18.85 -32.26
C SER A 9 -32.99 -19.36 -31.66
N PRO A 10 -31.95 -19.62 -32.46
CA PRO A 10 -30.68 -20.09 -31.94
C PRO A 10 -30.01 -18.99 -31.10
N THR A 11 -29.69 -19.37 -29.87
CA THR A 11 -28.93 -18.59 -28.90
C THR A 11 -27.65 -18.06 -29.53
N CYS A 12 -27.58 -16.72 -29.63
CA CYS A 12 -26.37 -15.99 -29.96
C CYS A 12 -25.30 -16.37 -28.93
N THR A 13 -24.40 -17.27 -29.32
CA THR A 13 -23.27 -17.67 -28.50
C THR A 13 -22.30 -16.50 -28.53
N TYR A 14 -22.42 -15.61 -27.55
CA TYR A 14 -21.43 -14.58 -27.28
C TYR A 14 -20.16 -15.31 -26.84
N SER A 15 -19.30 -15.64 -27.80
CA SER A 15 -17.92 -15.97 -27.51
C SER A 15 -17.31 -14.69 -26.95
N PRO A 16 -16.97 -14.62 -25.66
CA PRO A 16 -16.16 -13.52 -25.19
C PRO A 16 -14.86 -13.70 -25.97
N SER A 17 -14.60 -12.79 -26.91
CA SER A 17 -13.30 -12.65 -27.54
C SER A 17 -12.31 -12.50 -26.39
N LEU A 18 -11.68 -13.60 -25.98
CA LEU A 18 -10.57 -13.62 -25.06
C LEU A 18 -9.49 -12.84 -25.79
N ARG A 19 -9.45 -11.52 -25.56
CA ARG A 19 -8.23 -10.74 -25.72
C ARG A 19 -7.26 -11.41 -24.76
N LEU A 20 -6.54 -12.37 -25.31
CA LEU A 20 -5.35 -12.94 -24.74
C LEU A 20 -4.40 -11.74 -24.67
N PHE A 21 -4.44 -11.02 -23.55
CA PHE A 21 -3.31 -10.18 -23.19
C PHE A 21 -2.17 -11.18 -23.03
N ALA A 22 -1.38 -11.32 -24.09
CA ALA A 22 -0.03 -11.85 -23.97
C ALA A 22 0.75 -10.82 -23.15
N GLU A 23 0.44 -10.77 -21.84
CA GLU A 23 1.33 -10.25 -20.84
C GLU A 23 2.55 -11.15 -20.91
N GLY A 24 3.55 -10.69 -21.69
CA GLY A 24 4.91 -11.15 -21.54
C GLY A 24 5.30 -10.84 -20.11
N GLY A 25 5.02 -11.78 -19.21
CA GLY A 25 5.40 -11.73 -17.81
C GLY A 25 6.90 -11.79 -17.74
N VAL A 26 7.54 -10.62 -17.90
CA VAL A 26 8.91 -10.42 -17.43
C VAL A 26 8.81 -10.63 -15.93
N ALA A 27 9.23 -11.82 -15.48
CA ALA A 27 9.38 -12.09 -14.07
C ALA A 27 10.22 -10.94 -13.49
N PRO A 28 9.74 -10.27 -12.42
CA PRO A 28 10.54 -9.25 -11.77
C PRO A 28 11.88 -9.88 -11.40
N SER A 29 12.97 -9.19 -11.72
CA SER A 29 14.31 -9.63 -11.31
C SER A 29 14.33 -9.90 -9.81
N ASP A 30 15.17 -10.82 -9.37
CA ASP A 30 15.23 -11.25 -7.96
C ASP A 30 15.37 -10.06 -6.98
N ASN A 31 16.08 -9.01 -7.40
CA ASN A 31 16.20 -7.75 -6.64
C ASN A 31 14.85 -7.04 -6.45
N LYS A 32 14.04 -6.90 -7.50
CA LYS A 32 12.71 -6.24 -7.41
C LYS A 32 11.74 -7.03 -6.53
N ARG A 33 11.86 -8.36 -6.50
CA ARG A 33 11.05 -9.20 -5.62
C ARG A 33 11.43 -9.00 -4.15
N ALA A 34 12.73 -8.98 -3.85
CA ALA A 34 13.22 -8.74 -2.49
C ALA A 34 12.81 -7.35 -1.98
N ASP A 35 12.87 -6.31 -2.82
CA ASP A 35 12.44 -4.96 -2.48
C ASP A 35 10.94 -4.89 -2.17
N MET A 36 10.10 -5.55 -2.97
CA MET A 36 8.65 -5.66 -2.74
C MET A 36 8.32 -6.37 -1.43
N GLU A 37 9.08 -7.42 -1.08
CA GLU A 37 8.90 -8.15 0.17
C GLU A 37 9.28 -7.29 1.37
N LEU A 38 10.39 -6.54 1.28
CA LEU A 38 10.80 -5.59 2.32
C LEU A 38 9.76 -4.50 2.55
N ILE A 39 9.21 -3.92 1.48
CA ILE A 39 8.17 -2.89 1.57
C ILE A 39 6.89 -3.47 2.16
N SER A 40 6.49 -4.67 1.74
CA SER A 40 5.31 -5.34 2.29
C SER A 40 5.45 -5.59 3.79
N LYS A 41 6.64 -6.03 4.22
CA LYS A 41 6.96 -6.19 5.65
C LYS A 41 6.87 -4.86 6.39
N ARG A 42 7.46 -3.79 5.84
CA ARG A 42 7.44 -2.45 6.46
C ARG A 42 6.03 -1.90 6.60
N ILE A 43 5.19 -2.07 5.58
CA ILE A 43 3.76 -1.72 5.64
C ILE A 43 3.06 -2.48 6.77
N GLY A 44 3.36 -3.77 6.94
CA GLY A 44 2.80 -4.58 8.03
C GLY A 44 3.17 -4.05 9.42
N GLU A 45 4.44 -3.72 9.64
CA GLU A 45 4.91 -3.12 10.90
C GLU A 45 4.21 -1.79 11.20
N LEU A 46 4.11 -0.92 10.20
CA LEU A 46 3.48 0.38 10.33
C LEU A 46 1.95 0.29 10.52
N LYS A 47 1.29 -0.72 9.96
CA LYS A 47 -0.14 -1.00 10.23
C LYS A 47 -0.38 -1.40 11.69
N ASN A 48 0.53 -2.15 12.29
CA ASN A 48 0.42 -2.49 13.71
C ASN A 48 0.58 -1.23 14.58
N LEU A 49 1.52 -0.34 14.23
CA LEU A 49 1.65 0.96 14.89
C LEU A 49 0.37 1.79 14.76
N GLU A 50 -0.23 1.88 13.56
CA GLU A 50 -1.50 2.58 13.34
C GLU A 50 -2.62 2.05 14.24
N LEU A 51 -2.73 0.72 14.40
CA LEU A 51 -3.67 0.10 15.33
C LEU A 51 -3.37 0.47 16.79
N GLU A 52 -2.11 0.42 17.22
CA GLU A 52 -1.72 0.81 18.57
C GLU A 52 -2.06 2.28 18.87
N LEU A 53 -1.83 3.17 17.90
CA LEU A 53 -2.18 4.59 18.02
C LEU A 53 -3.70 4.79 18.03
N ALA A 54 -4.44 4.10 17.16
CA ALA A 54 -5.90 4.13 17.18
C ALA A 54 -6.46 3.73 18.55
N ILE A 55 -5.93 2.67 19.17
CA ILE A 55 -6.31 2.26 20.53
C ILE A 55 -5.98 3.37 21.52
N ARG A 56 -4.77 3.93 21.47
CA ARG A 56 -4.31 4.97 22.40
C ARG A 56 -5.09 6.26 22.30
N TYR A 57 -5.56 6.62 21.10
CA TYR A 57 -6.37 7.80 20.85
C TYR A 57 -7.85 7.55 21.11
N GLY A 58 -8.27 6.31 21.40
CA GLY A 58 -9.66 5.94 21.60
C GLY A 58 -10.47 5.85 20.29
N MET A 59 -9.77 5.69 19.17
CA MET A 59 -10.29 5.61 17.80
C MET A 59 -10.39 4.17 17.28
N ALA A 60 -9.97 3.18 18.07
CA ALA A 60 -10.16 1.77 17.73
C ALA A 60 -11.63 1.37 17.89
N GLY A 61 -12.37 1.41 16.77
CA GLY A 61 -13.74 0.90 16.67
C GLY A 61 -13.82 -0.63 16.56
N PHE A 62 -15.05 -1.16 16.53
CA PHE A 62 -15.30 -2.60 16.40
C PHE A 62 -15.15 -3.16 14.97
N THR A 63 -15.15 -2.29 13.95
CA THR A 63 -15.25 -2.72 12.53
C THR A 63 -14.02 -2.37 11.71
N GLU A 64 -13.57 -1.13 11.76
CA GLU A 64 -12.42 -0.67 10.97
C GLU A 64 -11.79 0.57 11.63
N ILE A 65 -10.50 0.77 11.40
CA ILE A 65 -9.77 1.97 11.82
C ILE A 65 -9.89 3.00 10.68
N ASP A 66 -10.34 4.21 11.00
CA ASP A 66 -10.20 5.33 10.07
C ASP A 66 -8.74 5.82 10.08
N SER A 67 -7.96 5.34 9.11
CA SER A 67 -6.56 5.73 8.93
C SER A 67 -6.36 7.25 8.80
N VAL A 68 -7.32 7.97 8.22
CA VAL A 68 -7.20 9.43 8.04
C VAL A 68 -7.37 10.12 9.38
N GLU A 69 -8.36 9.70 10.16
CA GLU A 69 -8.62 10.24 11.50
C GLU A 69 -7.44 10.01 12.44
N VAL A 70 -6.86 8.80 12.46
CA VAL A 70 -5.69 8.47 13.29
C VAL A 70 -4.48 9.31 12.89
N PHE A 71 -4.27 9.55 11.59
CA PHE A 71 -3.18 10.39 11.12
C PHE A 71 -3.37 11.87 11.46
N ASP A 72 -4.58 12.39 11.35
CA ASP A 72 -4.90 13.77 11.70
C ASP A 72 -4.70 14.03 13.21
N GLU A 73 -5.11 13.09 14.05
CA GLU A 73 -4.85 13.16 15.50
C GLU A 73 -3.36 13.05 15.84
N ALA A 74 -2.61 12.17 15.16
CA ALA A 74 -1.17 12.08 15.35
C ALA A 74 -0.46 13.40 14.99
N LYS A 75 -0.85 14.05 13.88
CA LYS A 75 -0.35 15.39 13.53
C LYS A 75 -0.72 16.42 14.59
N TYR A 76 -1.98 16.44 15.04
CA TYR A 76 -2.43 17.36 16.08
C TYR A 76 -1.59 17.24 17.35
N ARG A 77 -1.28 16.02 17.77
CA ARG A 77 -0.42 15.74 18.94
C ARG A 77 1.05 16.09 18.71
N ALA A 78 1.58 15.85 17.51
CA ALA A 78 2.94 16.23 17.13
C ALA A 78 3.16 17.75 17.24
N PHE A 79 2.14 18.56 16.91
CA PHE A 79 2.18 20.01 17.10
C PHE A 79 2.02 20.46 18.56
N SER A 80 1.49 19.59 19.41
CA SER A 80 1.05 19.99 20.75
C SER A 80 2.12 19.89 21.82
N ASP A 81 2.94 18.82 21.94
CA ASP A 81 3.97 18.82 23.02
C ASP A 81 5.03 17.69 23.10
N ASP A 82 5.09 16.65 22.24
CA ASP A 82 6.02 15.51 22.47
C ASP A 82 6.82 15.09 21.21
N ALA A 83 8.14 14.95 21.36
CA ALA A 83 9.04 14.41 20.35
C ALA A 83 8.65 12.99 19.89
N ARG A 84 8.04 12.20 20.79
CA ARG A 84 7.48 10.88 20.44
C ARG A 84 6.30 11.01 19.46
N CYS A 85 5.45 12.01 19.64
CA CYS A 85 4.30 12.23 18.75
C CYS A 85 4.74 12.71 17.37
N ILE A 86 5.85 13.46 17.27
CA ILE A 86 6.46 13.81 15.98
C ILE A 86 6.89 12.53 15.25
N GLN A 87 7.59 11.63 15.93
CA GLN A 87 8.03 10.37 15.34
C GLN A 87 6.85 9.47 14.92
N GLU A 88 5.79 9.42 15.72
CA GLU A 88 4.55 8.71 15.39
C GLU A 88 3.90 9.27 14.11
N ALA A 89 3.81 10.59 13.97
CA ALA A 89 3.29 11.23 12.77
C ALA A 89 4.16 10.96 11.53
N GLU A 90 5.49 10.98 11.67
CA GLU A 90 6.41 10.63 10.58
C GLU A 90 6.23 9.18 10.11
N LEU A 91 6.07 8.23 11.04
CA LEU A 91 5.84 6.82 10.72
C LEU A 91 4.48 6.58 10.05
N LEU A 92 3.43 7.30 10.45
CA LEU A 92 2.14 7.24 9.75
C LEU A 92 2.19 7.89 8.37
N TYR A 93 2.98 8.95 8.19
CA TYR A 93 3.24 9.53 6.87
C TYR A 93 3.99 8.57 5.95
N GLU A 94 4.97 7.83 6.48
CA GLU A 94 5.64 6.73 5.76
C GLU A 94 4.63 5.69 5.30
N LEU A 95 3.73 5.25 6.19
CA LEU A 95 2.67 4.27 5.86
C LEU A 95 1.78 4.77 4.72
N TYR A 96 1.33 6.03 4.78
CA TYR A 96 0.53 6.65 3.74
C TYR A 96 1.27 6.65 2.40
N THR A 97 2.54 7.04 2.40
CA THR A 97 3.38 7.10 1.20
C THR A 97 3.56 5.72 0.56
N LEU A 98 3.88 4.71 1.38
CA LEU A 98 4.05 3.34 0.90
C LEU A 98 2.75 2.76 0.33
N ARG A 99 1.60 2.98 1.00
CA ARG A 99 0.28 2.58 0.48
C ARG A 99 -0.03 3.24 -0.86
N HIS A 100 0.26 4.54 -1.00
CA HIS A 100 0.05 5.27 -2.24
C HIS A 100 0.94 4.76 -3.39
N GLN A 101 2.21 4.46 -3.10
CA GLN A 101 3.15 3.88 -4.08
C GLN A 101 2.70 2.50 -4.54
N CYS A 102 2.24 1.63 -3.62
CA CYS A 102 1.66 0.33 -3.97
C CYS A 102 0.44 0.48 -4.89
N ALA A 103 -0.43 1.46 -4.62
CA ALA A 103 -1.64 1.70 -5.41
C ALA A 103 -1.34 2.27 -6.81
N THR A 104 -0.29 3.08 -6.94
CA THR A 104 0.08 3.77 -8.18
C THR A 104 1.13 3.03 -9.02
N GLY A 105 1.64 1.89 -8.53
CA GLY A 105 2.69 1.11 -9.20
C GLY A 105 4.07 1.81 -9.24
N GLY A 106 4.21 2.93 -8.51
CA GLY A 106 5.41 3.75 -8.48
C GLY A 106 6.39 3.29 -7.39
N PHE A 107 7.12 2.21 -7.63
CA PHE A 107 8.28 1.80 -6.81
C PHE A 107 9.60 2.46 -7.28
N GLU A 108 9.53 3.39 -8.22
CA GLU A 108 10.67 4.17 -8.67
C GLU A 108 11.09 5.15 -7.54
N ALA A 109 12.23 4.85 -6.91
CA ALA A 109 13.02 5.72 -6.02
C ALA A 109 12.72 5.70 -4.51
N PHE A 110 13.17 4.64 -3.84
CA PHE A 110 13.90 4.78 -2.56
C PHE A 110 15.33 4.25 -2.71
N SER A 111 16.10 4.84 -3.62
CA SER A 111 17.55 4.91 -3.44
C SER A 111 17.83 6.10 -2.52
N LEU A 112 17.45 5.99 -1.24
CA LEU A 112 17.96 6.88 -0.22
C LEU A 112 19.45 6.57 -0.08
N ALA A 113 20.26 7.38 -0.75
CA ALA A 113 21.66 7.53 -0.44
C ALA A 113 21.81 7.64 1.08
N ASN A 114 22.45 6.65 1.69
CA ASN A 114 23.03 6.75 3.02
C ASN A 114 23.98 7.96 3.03
N PRO A 115 23.73 9.04 3.80
CA PRO A 115 24.69 10.13 3.93
C PRO A 115 25.83 9.81 4.92
N LEU A 116 25.89 8.59 5.48
CA LEU A 116 26.83 8.25 6.55
C LEU A 116 28.00 7.32 6.14
N ALA A 117 28.16 7.02 4.86
CA ALA A 117 29.39 6.40 4.37
C ALA A 117 30.39 7.47 3.91
N VAL A 118 30.82 8.36 4.82
CA VAL A 118 32.08 9.07 4.61
C VAL A 118 33.19 8.09 4.94
N GLU A 119 33.73 7.49 3.89
CA GLU A 119 35.00 6.78 3.89
C GLU A 119 36.09 7.71 4.45
N GLY A 120 36.44 7.52 5.72
CA GLY A 120 37.63 8.10 6.34
C GLY A 120 38.82 7.16 6.21
N LYS A 121 39.20 6.80 4.97
CA LYS A 121 40.57 6.34 4.69
C LYS A 121 41.41 7.59 4.47
N ASN A 122 42.32 7.88 5.38
CA ASN A 122 43.53 8.64 5.06
C ASN A 122 44.66 8.08 5.92
N GLU A 123 45.41 7.18 5.29
CA GLU A 123 46.77 6.84 5.67
C GLU A 123 47.66 8.06 5.50
N GLY A 124 48.53 8.31 6.47
CA GLY A 124 49.60 9.29 6.45
C GLY A 124 50.65 8.88 7.46
#